data_AF-A0A372GYS3-F1
#
_entry.id   AF-A0A372GYS3-F1
#
_cell.length_a   1.000
_cell.length_b   1.000
_cell.length_c   1.000
_cell.angle_alpha   90.00
_cell.angle_beta   90.00
_cell.angle_gamma   90.00
#
_symmetry.space_group_name_H-M   'P 1'
#
loop_
_entity.id
_entity.type
_entity.pdbx_description
1 polymer ?
#
loop_
_entity_poly.entity_id
_entity_poly.type
_entity_poly.pdbx_seq_one_letter_code
_entity_poly.pdbx_strand_id
1 'polypeptide(L)'
;MITLLNTPELVTDNVLYKINKLIEHIQFLKCKYPEDREAHKHFEWTINELNIIRNLVLYSPRFGWTTVQREMDRIYKVDPTTTGYKLILDFKSTDNPRRPKIKGLISKK
;
A
#
# COMPACT_ATOMS: atom_id res chain seq x y z
N MET A 1 12.12 26.78 4.47
CA MET A 1 12.14 25.75 3.42
C MET A 1 11.25 24.62 3.90
N ILE A 2 9.99 24.60 3.47
CA ILE A 2 8.97 23.72 4.04
C ILE A 2 9.16 22.33 3.44
N THR A 3 9.55 21.38 4.28
CA THR A 3 9.48 19.94 4.03
C THR A 3 8.02 19.57 3.77
N LEU A 4 7.63 19.55 2.50
CA LEU A 4 6.36 18.97 2.08
C LEU A 4 6.47 17.45 2.23
N LEU A 5 6.13 17.02 3.45
CA LEU A 5 5.24 15.90 3.73
C LEU A 5 5.17 14.86 2.60
N ASN A 6 5.95 13.79 2.74
CA ASN A 6 5.76 12.51 2.06
C ASN A 6 4.38 11.95 2.44
N THR A 7 3.30 12.45 1.84
CA THR A 7 1.99 11.84 2.01
C THR A 7 1.96 10.52 1.23
N PRO A 8 1.34 9.46 1.77
CA PRO A 8 1.23 8.17 1.09
C PRO A 8 0.63 8.28 -0.31
N GLU A 9 -0.28 9.24 -0.51
CA GLU A 9 -0.90 9.57 -1.80
C GLU A 9 0.14 10.09 -2.81
N LEU A 10 1.00 11.04 -2.42
CA LEU A 10 2.04 11.58 -3.31
C LEU A 10 3.09 10.52 -3.69
N VAL A 11 3.41 9.60 -2.77
CA VAL A 11 4.31 8.47 -3.02
C VAL A 11 3.66 7.47 -3.97
N THR A 12 2.38 7.18 -3.77
CA THR A 12 1.57 6.30 -4.63
C THR A 12 1.50 6.85 -6.05
N ASP A 13 1.21 8.14 -6.20
CA ASP A 13 1.17 8.82 -7.50
C ASP A 13 2.52 8.80 -8.21
N ASN A 14 3.62 8.99 -7.47
CA ASN A 14 4.97 8.93 -8.02
C ASN A 14 5.33 7.51 -8.51
N VAL A 15 4.98 6.47 -7.73
CA VAL A 15 5.20 5.07 -8.12
C VAL A 15 4.37 4.72 -9.36
N LEU A 16 3.09 5.10 -9.40
CA LEU A 16 2.23 4.87 -10.57
C LEU A 16 2.75 5.60 -11.81
N TYR A 17 3.20 6.84 -11.67
CA TYR A 17 3.81 7.60 -12.75
C TYR A 17 5.05 6.89 -13.32
N LYS A 18 5.95 6.41 -12.46
CA LYS A 18 7.15 5.67 -12.88
C LYS A 18 6.80 4.36 -13.59
N ILE A 19 5.82 3.61 -13.08
CA ILE A 19 5.37 2.36 -13.71
C ILE A 19 4.80 2.64 -15.11
N ASN A 20 3.96 3.66 -15.25
CA ASN A 20 3.40 4.03 -16.56
C ASN A 20 4.50 4.42 -17.56
N LYS A 21 5.51 5.19 -17.12
CA LYS A 21 6.68 5.54 -17.95
C LYS A 21 7.47 4.31 -18.42
N LEU A 22 7.64 3.30 -17.58
CA LEU A 22 8.30 2.06 -17.96
C LEU A 22 7.47 1.27 -18.98
N ILE A 23 6.15 1.19 -18.80
CA ILE A 23 5.25 0.54 -19.75
C ILE A 23 5.31 1.25 -21.12
N GLU A 24 5.22 2.58 -21.15
CA GLU A 24 5.37 3.39 -22.37
C GLU A 24 6.69 3.09 -23.09
N HIS A 25 7.80 3.02 -22.35
CA HIS A 25 9.10 2.72 -22.93
C HIS A 25 9.17 1.30 -23.52
N ILE A 26 8.62 0.30 -22.83
CA ILE A 26 8.58 -1.08 -23.33
C ILE A 26 7.69 -1.18 -24.59
N GLN A 27 6.56 -0.48 -24.61
CA GLN A 27 5.71 -0.41 -25.81
C GLN A 27 6.46 0.23 -26.99
N PHE A 28 7.23 1.29 -26.76
CA PHE A 28 8.10 1.86 -27.77
C PHE A 28 9.13 0.84 -28.29
N LEU A 29 9.75 0.06 -27.40
CA LEU A 29 10.71 -0.99 -27.79
C LEU A 29 10.04 -2.10 -28.63
N LYS A 30 8.82 -2.52 -28.29
CA LYS A 30 8.03 -3.47 -29.10
C LYS A 30 7.84 -2.95 -30.53
N CYS A 31 7.45 -1.68 -30.69
CA CYS A 31 7.28 -1.07 -32.01
C CYS A 31 8.60 -0.92 -32.77
N LYS A 32 9.71 -0.70 -32.06
CA LYS A 32 11.04 -0.55 -32.66
C LYS A 32 11.61 -1.87 -33.19
N TYR A 33 11.29 -2.99 -32.55
CA TYR A 33 11.79 -4.32 -32.91
C TYR A 33 10.63 -5.28 -33.27
N PRO A 34 9.90 -5.05 -34.38
CA PRO A 34 8.66 -5.79 -34.67
C PRO A 34 8.87 -7.27 -35.04
N GLU A 35 10.03 -7.62 -35.60
CA GLU A 35 10.33 -8.97 -36.07
C GLU A 35 10.91 -9.89 -34.97
N ASP A 36 11.35 -9.32 -33.84
CA ASP A 36 11.95 -10.08 -32.75
C ASP A 36 10.88 -10.65 -31.82
N ARG A 37 10.43 -11.85 -32.16
CA ARG A 37 9.37 -12.58 -31.44
C ARG A 37 9.76 -12.92 -30.00
N GLU A 38 11.02 -13.25 -29.74
CA GLU A 38 11.47 -13.60 -28.39
C GLU A 38 11.52 -12.35 -27.51
N ALA A 39 12.06 -11.24 -28.03
CA ALA A 39 12.01 -9.95 -27.32
C ALA A 39 10.56 -9.53 -27.04
N HIS A 40 9.64 -9.71 -27.99
CA HIS A 40 8.21 -9.41 -27.78
C HIS A 40 7.59 -10.21 -26.64
N LYS A 41 7.88 -11.51 -26.52
CA LYS A 41 7.42 -12.32 -25.37
C LYS A 41 7.93 -11.75 -24.06
N HIS A 42 9.21 -11.36 -24.00
CA HIS A 42 9.79 -10.74 -22.81
C HIS A 42 9.17 -9.37 -22.50
N PHE A 43 8.88 -8.57 -23.51
CA PHE A 43 8.21 -7.27 -23.34
C PHE A 43 6.78 -7.43 -22.82
N GLU A 44 6.00 -8.35 -23.37
CA GLU A 44 4.65 -8.64 -22.88
C GLU A 44 4.65 -9.14 -21.44
N TRP A 45 5.55 -10.08 -21.13
CA TRP A 45 5.72 -10.58 -19.76
C TRP A 45 6.06 -9.44 -18.80
N THR A 46 6.99 -8.56 -19.18
CA THR A 46 7.40 -7.43 -18.34
C THR A 46 6.26 -6.43 -18.14
N ILE A 47 5.49 -6.12 -19.18
CA ILE A 47 4.29 -5.26 -19.07
C ILE A 47 3.26 -5.90 -18.13
N ASN A 48 3.06 -7.22 -18.20
CA ASN A 48 2.15 -7.93 -17.31
C ASN A 48 2.58 -7.82 -15.84
N GLU A 49 3.86 -8.07 -15.53
CA GLU A 49 4.40 -7.93 -14.17
C GLU A 49 4.25 -6.50 -13.64
N LEU A 50 4.56 -5.49 -14.47
CA LEU A 50 4.38 -4.08 -14.10
C LEU A 50 2.91 -3.74 -13.82
N ASN A 51 1.97 -4.30 -14.56
CA ASN A 51 0.54 -4.12 -14.31
C ASN A 51 0.08 -4.81 -13.03
N ILE A 52 0.63 -5.97 -12.67
CA ILE A 52 0.37 -6.61 -11.36
C ILE A 52 0.83 -5.68 -10.24
N ILE A 53 2.05 -5.15 -10.32
CA ILE A 53 2.58 -4.21 -9.31
C ILE A 53 1.73 -2.94 -9.23
N ARG A 54 1.35 -2.38 -10.39
CA ARG A 54 0.44 -1.22 -10.47
C ARG A 54 -0.88 -1.51 -9.75
N ASN A 55 -1.46 -2.68 -9.98
CA ASN A 55 -2.69 -3.10 -9.34
C ASN A 55 -2.50 -3.30 -7.83
N LEU A 56 -1.38 -3.85 -7.37
CA LEU A 56 -1.10 -3.97 -5.93
C LEU A 56 -0.96 -2.61 -5.25
N VAL A 57 -0.44 -1.61 -5.97
CA VAL A 57 -0.34 -0.23 -5.48
C VAL A 57 -1.72 0.42 -5.42
N LEU A 58 -2.52 0.30 -6.49
CA LEU A 58 -3.89 0.86 -6.56
C LEU A 58 -4.88 0.19 -5.61
N TYR A 59 -4.80 -1.13 -5.52
CA TYR A 59 -5.69 -1.99 -4.74
C TYR A 59 -5.03 -2.50 -3.46
N SER A 60 -3.99 -1.81 -2.99
CA SER A 60 -3.39 -2.07 -1.68
C SER A 60 -4.51 -2.39 -0.70
N PRO A 61 -4.50 -3.59 -0.06
CA PRO A 61 -5.62 -4.02 0.74
C PRO A 61 -5.89 -2.92 1.75
N ARG A 62 -7.12 -2.37 1.69
CA ARG A 62 -7.65 -1.18 2.37
C ARG A 62 -7.60 -1.26 3.90
N PHE A 63 -6.73 -2.07 4.47
CA PHE A 63 -6.40 -2.00 5.85
C PHE A 63 -5.56 -0.74 6.05
N GLY A 64 -6.19 0.30 6.60
CA GLY A 64 -5.56 1.58 6.89
C GLY A 64 -4.47 1.43 7.96
N TRP A 65 -3.37 0.76 7.63
CA TRP A 65 -2.26 0.49 8.52
C TRP A 65 -1.69 1.79 9.08
N THR A 66 -1.67 2.86 8.28
CA THR A 66 -1.27 4.20 8.74
C THR A 66 -2.20 4.78 9.80
N THR A 67 -3.48 4.45 9.78
CA THR A 67 -4.45 4.85 10.81
C THR A 67 -4.29 4.00 12.06
N VAL A 68 -4.13 2.69 11.90
CA VAL A 68 -3.88 1.77 13.01
C VAL A 68 -2.58 2.11 13.73
N GLN A 69 -1.51 2.36 12.96
CA GLN A 69 -0.20 2.77 13.48
C GLN A 69 -0.28 4.11 14.23
N ARG A 70 -0.99 5.11 13.70
CA ARG A 70 -1.19 6.39 14.41
C ARG A 70 -1.87 6.23 15.76
N GLU A 71 -2.86 5.34 15.87
CA GLU A 71 -3.51 5.06 17.14
C GLU A 71 -2.61 4.27 18.10
N MET A 72 -1.81 3.33 17.59
CA MET A 72 -0.78 2.65 18.38
C MET A 72 0.22 3.67 18.95
N ASP A 73 0.74 4.57 18.11
CA ASP A 73 1.68 5.61 18.53
C ASP A 73 1.07 6.55 19.58
N ARG A 74 -0.21 6.91 19.43
CA ARG A 74 -0.94 7.71 20.41
C ARG A 74 -1.02 7.00 21.77
N ILE A 75 -1.37 5.71 21.77
CA ILE A 75 -1.49 4.94 23.02
C ILE A 75 -0.12 4.79 23.68
N TYR A 76 0.93 4.50 22.91
CA TYR A 76 2.29 4.41 23.43
C TYR A 76 2.77 5.72 24.07
N LYS A 77 2.42 6.87 23.47
CA LYS A 77 2.74 8.19 24.04
C LYS A 77 2.06 8.44 25.40
N VAL A 78 0.89 7.84 25.61
CA VAL A 78 0.15 7.95 26.88
C VAL A 78 0.68 6.96 27.90
N ASP A 79 0.97 5.73 27.47
CA ASP A 79 1.51 4.67 28.31
C ASP A 79 2.68 3.95 27.60
N PRO A 80 3.92 4.40 27.85
CA PRO A 80 5.13 3.77 27.29
C PRO A 80 5.39 2.36 27.80
N THR A 81 4.68 1.91 28.84
CA THR A 81 4.81 0.54 29.38
C THR A 81 4.02 -0.49 28.58
N THR A 82 3.24 -0.04 27.59
CA THR A 82 2.50 -0.90 26.67
C THR A 82 3.44 -1.87 25.94
N THR A 83 3.25 -3.17 26.15
CA THR A 83 4.07 -4.23 25.54
C THR A 83 3.52 -4.78 24.23
N GLY A 84 2.27 -4.44 23.88
CA GLY A 84 1.65 -4.86 22.63
C GLY A 84 0.20 -4.42 22.48
N TYR A 85 -0.38 -4.71 21.30
CA TYR A 85 -1.73 -4.30 20.92
C TYR A 85 -2.56 -5.52 20.47
N LYS A 86 -3.83 -5.57 20.89
CA LYS A 86 -4.80 -6.55 20.39
C LYS A 86 -5.74 -5.90 19.39
N LEU A 87 -5.54 -6.22 18.11
CA LEU A 87 -6.41 -5.79 17.02
C LEU A 87 -7.54 -6.82 16.83
N ILE A 88 -8.80 -6.37 16.89
CA ILE A 88 -9.97 -7.21 16.61
C ILE A 88 -10.67 -6.67 15.38
N LEU A 89 -10.73 -7.49 14.33
CA LEU A 89 -11.40 -7.17 13.07
C LEU A 89 -12.70 -7.95 13.01
N ASP A 90 -13.83 -7.23 13.12
CA ASP A 90 -15.16 -7.81 12.97
C ASP A 90 -15.66 -7.54 11.56
N PHE A 91 -15.79 -8.62 10.77
CA PHE A 91 -16.25 -8.57 9.38
C PHE A 91 -17.75 -8.89 9.25
N LYS A 92 -18.50 -8.98 10.36
CA LYS A 92 -19.95 -9.23 10.32
C LYS A 92 -20.71 -7.93 10.01
N SER A 93 -21.56 -7.99 8.98
CA SER A 93 -22.54 -6.93 8.72
C SER A 93 -23.67 -7.01 9.74
N THR A 94 -23.69 -6.11 10.72
CA THR A 94 -24.73 -5.99 11.74
C THR A 94 -25.12 -4.53 11.91
N ASP A 95 -26.39 -4.26 12.22
CA ASP A 95 -26.91 -2.88 12.39
C ASP A 95 -26.28 -2.14 13.58
N ASN A 96 -25.68 -2.87 14.52
CA ASN A 96 -25.00 -2.34 15.69
C ASN A 96 -23.58 -2.92 15.83
N PRO A 97 -22.67 -2.57 14.91
CA PRO A 97 -21.37 -3.21 14.83
C PRO A 97 -20.55 -2.86 16.08
N ARG A 98 -19.97 -3.88 16.72
CA ARG A 98 -18.91 -3.69 17.72
C ARG A 98 -17.63 -3.26 16.99
N ARG A 99 -17.66 -2.06 16.41
CA ARG A 99 -16.56 -1.44 15.65
C ARG A 99 -15.25 -1.51 16.47
N PRO A 100 -14.07 -1.49 15.81
CA PRO A 100 -12.80 -1.66 16.50
C PRO A 100 -12.62 -0.57 17.56
N LYS A 101 -12.79 -0.94 18.83
CA LYS A 101 -12.34 -0.13 19.96
C LYS A 101 -10.93 -0.60 20.26
N ILE A 102 -9.94 0.22 19.92
CA ILE A 102 -8.57 -0.02 20.38
C ILE A 102 -8.59 0.16 21.90
N LYS A 103 -8.57 -0.94 22.64
CA LYS A 103 -8.42 -0.94 24.09
C LYS A 103 -6.95 -1.15 24.41
N GLY A 104 -6.31 -0.15 25.02
CA GLY A 104 -5.03 -0.35 25.68
C GLY A 104 -5.19 -1.39 26.78
N LEU A 105 -4.31 -2.40 26.78
CA LEU A 105 -4.23 -3.37 27.87
C LEU A 105 -3.15 -2.86 28.82
N ILE A 106 -3.57 -2.45 30.02
CA ILE A 106 -2.64 -2.02 31.07
C ILE A 106 -2.24 -3.27 31.86
N SER A 107 -0.93 -3.52 32.00
CA SER A 107 -0.42 -4.60 32.84
C SER A 107 -0.75 -4.31 34.30
N LYS A 108 -1.28 -5.29 35.04
CA LYS A 108 -1.39 -5.17 36.50
C LYS A 108 0.01 -5.19 37.09
N LYS A 109 0.30 -4.19 37.93
CA LYS A 109 1.54 -4.06 38.72
C LYS A 109 1.77 -5.28 39.59
#